data_AF-A0A969CTZ0-F1
#
_entry.id   AF-A0A969CTZ0-F1
#
_cell.length_a   1.000
_cell.length_b   1.000
_cell.length_c   1.000
_cell.angle_alpha   90.00
_cell.angle_beta   90.00
_cell.angle_gamma   90.00
#
_symmetry.space_group_name_H-M   'P 1'
#
loop_
_entity.id
_entity.type
_entity.pdbx_description
1 polymer ?
#
loop_
_entity_poly.entity_id
_entity_poly.type
_entity_poly.pdbx_seq_one_letter_code
_entity_poly.pdbx_strand_id
1 'polypeptide(L)' 'MSQALQALQESICQKLEALDGKSTFQEDRWQRPDGGGGRSRVIKQGGIFEQG' A
#
# COMPACT_ATOMS: atom_id res chain seq x y z
N MET A 1 -0.28 10.81 -10.50
CA MET A 1 0.31 10.57 -9.17
C MET A 1 1.79 10.93 -9.26
N SER A 2 2.35 11.71 -8.33
CA SER A 2 3.77 12.06 -8.40
C SER A 2 4.65 10.84 -8.11
N GLN A 3 5.75 10.70 -8.86
CA GLN A 3 6.70 9.59 -8.70
C GLN A 3 7.30 9.56 -7.28
N ALA A 4 7.51 10.73 -6.69
CA ALA A 4 7.99 10.86 -5.31
C ALA A 4 7.00 10.29 -4.28
N LEU A 5 5.70 10.54 -4.45
CA LEU A 5 4.68 10.00 -3.53
C LEU A 5 4.55 8.48 -3.68
N GLN A 6 4.66 7.96 -4.90
CA GLN A 6 4.66 6.52 -5.14
C GLN A 6 5.86 5.85 -4.45
N ALA A 7 7.06 6.40 -4.61
CA ALA A 7 8.27 5.89 -3.96
C ALA A 7 8.18 5.93 -2.43
N LEU A 8 7.57 6.98 -1.87
CA LEU A 8 7.34 7.08 -0.43
C LEU A 8 6.37 5.98 0.06
N GLN A 9 5.24 5.78 -0.63
CA GLN A 9 4.28 4.72 -0.30
C GLN A 9 4.93 3.34 -0.40
N GLU A 10 5.76 3.11 -1.42
CA GLU A 10 6.54 1.87 -1.60
C GLU A 10 7.42 1.60 -0.38
N SER A 11 8.21 2.59 0.03
CA SER A 11 9.17 2.50 1.14
C SER A 11 8.48 2.26 2.48
N ILE A 12 7.35 2.95 2.73
CA ILE A 12 6.56 2.75 3.95
C ILE A 12 5.98 1.33 3.99
N CYS A 13 5.31 0.89 2.92
CA CYS A 13 4.72 -0.45 2.87
C CYS A 13 5.79 -1.54 3.08
N GLN A 14 6.91 -1.48 2.37
CA GLN A 14 8.00 -2.46 2.51
C GLN A 14 8.53 -2.56 3.94
N LYS A 15 8.72 -1.43 4.62
CA LYS A 15 9.18 -1.42 6.01
C LYS A 15 8.15 -2.01 6.97
N LEU A 16 6.87 -1.73 6.74
CA LEU A 16 5.78 -2.27 7.56
C LEU A 16 5.61 -3.78 7.36
N GLU A 17 5.74 -4.28 6.12
CA GLU A 17 5.74 -5.74 5.84
C GLU A 17 6.92 -6.44 6.51
N ALA A 18 8.11 -5.86 6.42
CA ALA A 18 9.31 -6.39 7.07
C ALA A 18 9.16 -6.42 8.59
N LEU A 19 8.49 -5.42 9.18
CA LEU A 19 8.19 -5.39 10.60
C LEU A 19 7.12 -6.43 10.97
N ASP A 20 6.04 -6.54 10.19
CA ASP A 20 4.93 -7.48 10.44
C ASP A 20 5.37 -8.95 10.32
N GLY A 21 6.22 -9.25 9.35
CA GLY A 21 6.81 -10.57 9.13
C GLY A 21 5.84 -11.69 8.71
N LYS A 22 4.54 -11.41 8.61
CA LYS A 22 3.50 -12.41 8.31
C LYS A 22 2.64 -12.05 7.10
N SER A 23 2.21 -10.79 7.01
CA SER A 23 1.29 -10.31 5.97
C SER A 23 1.98 -9.31 5.02
N THR A 24 1.42 -9.18 3.83
CA THR A 24 1.88 -8.25 2.79
C THR A 24 0.73 -7.35 2.35
N PHE A 25 1.06 -6.16 1.87
CA PHE A 25 0.09 -5.23 1.32
C PHE A 25 -0.39 -5.73 -0.05
N GLN A 26 -1.71 -5.72 -0.23
CA GLN A 26 -2.34 -5.91 -1.52
C GLN A 26 -2.62 -4.57 -2.18
N GLU A 27 -2.15 -4.40 -3.41
CA GLU A 27 -2.33 -3.17 -4.18
C GLU A 27 -3.60 -3.25 -5.04
N ASP A 28 -4.43 -2.22 -4.94
CA ASP A 28 -5.57 -1.99 -5.83
C ASP A 28 -5.34 -0.68 -6.60
N ARG A 29 -5.37 -0.77 -7.93
CA ARG A 29 -5.21 0.37 -8.83
C ARG A 29 -6.55 0.74 -9.40
N TRP A 30 -6.88 2.02 -9.33
CA TRP A 30 -8.14 2.52 -9.85
C TRP A 30 -7.95 3.79 -10.65
N GLN A 31 -8.83 3.97 -11.61
CA GLN A 31 -8.91 5.13 -12.47
C GLN A 31 -10.36 5.58 -12.56
N ARG A 32 -10.61 6.89 -12.49
CA ARG A 32 -11.97 7.43 -12.62
C ARG A 32 -12.29 7.67 -14.10
N PRO A 33 -13.56 7.49 -14.52
CA PRO A 33 -13.98 7.76 -15.89
C PRO A 33 -13.66 9.19 -16.33
N ASP A 34 -13.86 10.17 -15.44
CA ASP A 34 -13.63 11.59 -15.70
C ASP A 34 -12.17 12.03 -15.51
N GLY A 35 -11.24 11.07 -15.39
CA GLY A 35 -9.83 11.31 -15.16
C GLY A 35 -9.43 11.37 -13.69
N GLY A 36 -8.12 11.28 -13.46
CA GLY A 36 -7.56 11.01 -12.13
C GLY A 36 -7.57 9.52 -11.79
N GLY A 37 -6.97 9.17 -10.67
CA GLY A 37 -6.75 7.77 -10.29
C GLY A 37 -5.76 7.66 -9.15
N GLY A 38 -5.48 6.44 -8.72
CA GLY A 38 -4.57 6.18 -7.63
C GLY A 38 -4.26 4.69 -7.48
N ARG A 39 -3.49 4.40 -6.42
CA ARG A 39 -3.30 3.05 -5.93
C ARG A 39 -3.50 3.04 -4.42
N SER A 40 -4.33 2.13 -3.95
CA SER A 40 -4.51 1.84 -2.53
C SER A 40 -3.72 0.57 -2.21
N ARG A 41 -3.16 0.50 -1.00
CA ARG A 41 -2.49 -0.70 -0.51
C ARG A 41 -3.09 -1.05 0.84
N VAL A 42 -3.51 -2.30 1.01
CA VAL A 42 -4.19 -2.76 2.22
C VAL A 42 -3.50 -4.01 2.76
N ILE A 43 -3.24 -4.04 4.07
CA ILE A 43 -2.68 -5.18 4.80
C ILE A 43 -3.70 -5.65 5.84
N LYS A 44 -3.87 -6.96 6.00
CA LYS A 44 -4.83 -7.54 6.95
C LYS A 44 -4.29 -8.83 7.54
N GLN A 45 -4.75 -9.16 8.74
CA GLN A 45 -4.47 -10.42 9.43
C GLN A 45 -2.97 -10.67 9.65
N GLY A 46 -2.22 -9.58 9.85
CA GLY A 46 -0.79 -9.60 10.09
C GLY A 46 -0.39 -10.18 11.44
N GLY A 47 0.92 -10.26 11.64
CA GLY A 47 1.53 -10.71 12.89
C GLY A 47 1.52 -9.60 13.94
N ILE A 48 1.62 -8.35 13.48
CA ILE A 48 1.62 -7.14 14.30
C ILE A 48 0.44 -6.26 13.92
N PHE A 49 0.15 -6.12 12.63
CA PHE A 49 -0.94 -5.27 12.15
C PHE A 49 -2.19 -6.09 11.84
N GLU A 50 -3.28 -5.85 12.58
CA GLU A 50 -4.57 -6.48 12.29
C GLU A 50 -5.16 -5.97 10.96
N GLN A 51 -5.06 -4.67 10.70
CA GLN A 51 -5.49 -4.01 9.46
C GLN A 51 -4.72 -2.69 9.24
N GLY A 52 -4.41 -2.37 7.98
CA GLY A 52 -3.80 -1.11 7.55
C GLY A 52 -4.00 -0.82 6.06
#